data_AF-A0A2P5EI38-F1
#
_entry.id   AF-A0A2P5EI38-F1
#
_cell.length_a   1.000
_cell.length_b   1.000
_cell.length_c   1.000
_cell.angle_alpha   90.00
_cell.angle_beta   90.00
_cell.angle_gamma   90.00
#
_symmetry.space_group_name_H-M   'P 1'
#
loop_
_entity.id
_entity.type
_entity.pdbx_description
1 polymer ?
#
loop_
_entity_poly.entity_id
_entity_poly.type
_entity_poly.pdbx_seq_one_letter_code
_entity_poly.pdbx_strand_id
1 'polypeptide(L)'
;MMAQKGMLPPDPADKPWKNGLVTFAAFIVFGSAPLLSFIILIPFTDNESVKFLGACLLSALALAILGVAKAKIAGQNYAFSAAMTLFNGAIAAAAAYVLGWTLRNIAGLDT
;
A
#
# COMPACT_ATOMS: atom_id res chain seq x y z
N MET A 1 -3.31 -5.95 -40.58
CA MET A 1 -2.56 -6.54 -39.44
C MET A 1 -2.72 -5.80 -38.10
N MET A 2 -3.51 -4.72 -37.99
CA MET A 2 -3.71 -3.98 -36.72
C MET A 2 -5.01 -4.35 -35.98
N ALA A 3 -6.02 -4.89 -36.68
CA ALA A 3 -7.30 -5.28 -36.07
C ALA A 3 -7.24 -6.62 -35.30
N GLN A 4 -6.23 -7.46 -35.54
CA GLN A 4 -6.15 -8.81 -34.94
C GLN A 4 -5.62 -8.81 -33.49
N LYS A 5 -5.08 -7.68 -33.02
CA LYS A 5 -4.50 -7.58 -31.66
C LYS A 5 -5.49 -7.03 -30.62
N GLY A 6 -6.69 -6.57 -31.01
CA GLY A 6 -7.64 -5.95 -30.07
C GLY A 6 -7.08 -4.73 -29.33
N MET A 7 -5.96 -4.18 -29.78
CA MET A 7 -5.32 -3.03 -29.16
C MET A 7 -5.91 -1.76 -29.77
N LEU A 8 -6.52 -0.94 -28.93
CA LEU A 8 -6.80 0.44 -29.28
C LEU A 8 -5.46 1.11 -29.66
N PRO A 9 -5.40 1.91 -30.74
CA PRO A 9 -4.20 2.66 -31.06
C PRO A 9 -3.80 3.50 -29.83
N PRO A 10 -2.52 3.51 -29.43
CA PRO A 10 -2.08 4.30 -28.28
C PRO A 10 -2.50 5.75 -28.48
N ASP A 11 -3.25 6.29 -27.51
CA ASP A 11 -3.65 7.68 -27.55
C ASP A 11 -2.37 8.54 -27.57
N PRO A 12 -2.16 9.40 -28.57
CA PRO A 12 -0.96 10.23 -28.64
C PRO A 12 -0.80 11.18 -27.43
N ALA A 13 -1.85 11.37 -26.62
CA ALA A 13 -1.78 12.09 -25.35
C ALA A 13 -1.19 11.25 -24.19
N ASP A 14 -1.22 9.91 -24.27
CA ASP A 14 -0.64 9.02 -23.28
C ASP A 14 0.88 8.97 -23.43
N LYS A 15 1.58 9.64 -22.51
CA LYS A 15 3.05 9.65 -22.44
C LYS A 15 3.49 8.65 -21.36
N PRO A 16 4.09 7.49 -21.71
CA PRO A 16 4.45 6.45 -20.74
C PRO A 16 5.34 6.94 -19.60
N TRP A 17 6.27 7.86 -19.89
CA TRP A 17 7.14 8.47 -18.88
C TRP A 17 6.37 9.23 -17.81
N LYS A 18 5.28 9.94 -18.18
CA LYS A 18 4.44 10.66 -17.20
C LYS A 18 3.75 9.67 -16.27
N ASN A 19 3.20 8.59 -16.82
CA ASN A 19 2.51 7.57 -16.02
C ASN A 19 3.49 6.89 -15.05
N GLY A 20 4.70 6.55 -15.52
CA GLY A 20 5.75 6.01 -14.67
C GLY A 20 6.13 6.95 -13.52
N LEU A 21 6.33 8.24 -13.79
CA LEU A 21 6.67 9.23 -12.76
C LEU A 21 5.55 9.38 -11.72
N VAL A 22 4.30 9.41 -12.15
CA VAL A 22 3.14 9.51 -11.25
C VAL A 22 3.02 8.27 -10.36
N THR A 23 3.15 7.07 -10.93
CA THR A 23 3.11 5.83 -10.15
C THR A 23 4.26 5.74 -9.15
N PHE A 24 5.46 6.13 -9.54
CA PHE A 24 6.62 6.16 -8.65
C PHE A 24 6.41 7.11 -7.46
N ALA A 25 5.97 8.34 -7.73
CA ALA A 25 5.67 9.31 -6.68
C ALA A 25 4.55 8.81 -5.75
N ALA A 26 3.50 8.20 -6.31
CA ALA A 26 2.43 7.61 -5.52
C ALA A 26 2.94 6.49 -4.59
N PHE A 27 3.82 5.61 -5.07
CA PHE A 27 4.41 4.56 -4.22
C PHE A 27 5.28 5.12 -3.10
N ILE A 28 6.06 6.18 -3.34
CA ILE A 28 6.82 6.83 -2.27
C ILE A 28 5.89 7.38 -1.19
N VAL A 29 4.85 8.11 -1.58
CA VAL A 29 3.92 8.75 -0.64
C VAL A 29 3.14 7.70 0.16
N PHE A 30 2.50 6.73 -0.51
CA PHE A 30 1.71 5.72 0.18
C PHE A 30 2.56 4.68 0.92
N GLY A 31 3.74 4.34 0.40
CA GLY A 31 4.67 3.41 1.03
C GLY A 31 5.39 3.99 2.25
N SER A 32 5.57 5.31 2.31
CA SER A 32 6.15 5.98 3.48
C SER A 32 5.15 6.22 4.61
N ALA A 33 3.84 6.18 4.35
CA ALA A 33 2.82 6.44 5.35
C ALA A 33 2.97 5.58 6.64
N PRO A 34 3.16 4.25 6.58
CA PRO A 34 3.37 3.44 7.79
C PRO A 34 4.66 3.83 8.53
N LEU A 35 5.73 4.15 7.79
CA LEU A 35 7.04 4.51 8.34
C LEU A 35 7.02 5.86 9.06
N LEU A 36 6.21 6.81 8.56
CA LEU A 36 6.03 8.11 9.20
C LEU A 36 5.51 7.98 10.64
N SER A 37 4.69 6.97 10.93
CA SER A 37 4.24 6.74 12.31
C SER A 37 5.42 6.46 13.24
N PHE A 38 6.43 5.73 12.80
CA PHE A 38 7.61 5.46 13.64
C PHE A 38 8.40 6.74 13.87
N ILE A 39 8.61 7.55 12.82
CA ILE A 39 9.37 8.80 12.92
C ILE A 39 8.68 9.81 13.83
N ILE A 40 7.37 10.00 13.67
CA ILE A 40 6.60 10.98 14.42
C ILE A 40 6.47 10.58 15.89
N LEU A 41 6.36 9.29 16.22
CA LEU A 41 6.22 8.83 17.61
C LEU A 41 7.54 8.76 18.40
N ILE A 42 8.71 8.87 17.76
CA ILE A 42 10.02 8.87 18.46
C ILE A 42 10.04 9.82 19.68
N PRO A 43 9.68 11.11 19.56
CA PRO A 43 9.72 12.02 20.71
C PRO A 43 8.58 11.82 21.73
N PHE A 44 7.53 11.04 21.42
CA PHE A 44 6.35 10.91 22.28
C PHE A 44 6.33 9.60 23.08
N THR A 45 6.95 8.53 22.58
CA THR A 45 6.93 7.23 23.25
C THR A 45 8.12 6.38 22.84
N ASP A 46 8.73 5.68 23.80
CA ASP A 46 9.73 4.64 23.53
C ASP A 46 9.12 3.24 23.39
N ASN A 47 7.80 3.11 23.59
CA ASN A 47 7.14 1.81 23.51
C ASN A 47 6.94 1.37 22.05
N GLU A 48 7.65 0.31 21.64
CA GLU A 48 7.56 -0.27 20.30
C GLU A 48 6.15 -0.73 19.93
N SER A 49 5.36 -1.21 20.88
CA SER A 49 3.97 -1.66 20.63
C SER A 49 3.07 -0.48 20.23
N VAL A 50 3.28 0.69 20.85
CA VAL A 50 2.54 1.91 20.52
C VAL A 50 2.93 2.42 19.13
N LYS A 51 4.23 2.38 18.79
CA LYS A 51 4.74 2.72 17.45
C LYS A 51 4.17 1.79 16.37
N PHE A 52 4.16 0.49 16.65
CA PHE A 52 3.59 -0.53 15.75
C PHE A 52 2.09 -0.32 15.54
N LEU A 53 1.32 -0.07 16.60
CA LEU A 53 -0.11 0.21 16.51
C LEU A 53 -0.37 1.48 15.67
N GLY A 54 0.42 2.53 15.88
CA GLY A 54 0.36 3.74 15.06
C GLY A 54 0.60 3.46 13.58
N ALA A 55 1.62 2.65 13.25
CA ALA A 55 1.91 2.26 11.87
C ALA A 55 0.78 1.43 11.25
N CYS A 56 0.16 0.53 12.00
CA CYS A 56 -1.02 -0.22 11.55
C CYS A 56 -2.20 0.70 11.25
N LEU A 57 -2.49 1.66 12.13
CA LEU A 57 -3.59 2.62 11.93
C LEU A 57 -3.35 3.53 10.72
N LEU A 58 -2.12 4.03 10.56
CA LEU A 58 -1.76 4.87 9.41
C LEU A 58 -1.80 4.09 8.10
N SER A 59 -1.36 2.82 8.11
CA SER A 59 -1.51 1.90 6.96
C SER A 59 -2.97 1.67 6.60
N ALA A 60 -3.82 1.39 7.59
CA ALA A 60 -5.24 1.18 7.38
C ALA A 60 -5.91 2.44 6.80
N LEU A 61 -5.60 3.63 7.33
CA LEU A 61 -6.10 4.89 6.77
C LEU A 61 -5.64 5.10 5.33
N ALA A 62 -4.37 4.87 5.03
CA ALA A 62 -3.83 5.00 3.67
C ALA A 62 -4.52 4.05 2.68
N LEU A 63 -4.72 2.78 3.07
CA LEU A 63 -5.44 1.79 2.26
C LEU A 63 -6.93 2.09 2.10
N ALA A 64 -7.58 2.62 3.14
CA ALA A 64 -8.97 3.04 3.06
C ALA A 64 -9.15 4.21 2.08
N ILE A 65 -8.28 5.23 2.15
CA ILE A 65 -8.27 6.36 1.22
C ILE A 65 -8.04 5.86 -0.21
N LEU A 66 -7.07 4.96 -0.42
CA LEU A 66 -6.80 4.35 -1.72
C LEU A 66 -8.02 3.58 -2.25
N GLY A 67 -8.68 2.80 -1.40
CA GLY A 67 -9.88 2.05 -1.76
C GLY A 67 -11.07 2.94 -2.15
N VAL A 68 -11.25 4.08 -1.46
CA VAL A 68 -12.25 5.10 -1.79
C VAL A 68 -11.91 5.79 -3.12
N ALA A 69 -10.66 6.19 -3.33
CA ALA A 69 -10.20 6.81 -4.57
C ALA A 69 -10.40 5.88 -5.77
N LYS A 70 -10.05 4.60 -5.60
CA LYS A 70 -10.31 3.53 -6.58
C LYS A 70 -11.81 3.39 -6.89
N ALA A 71 -12.67 3.36 -5.86
CA ALA A 71 -14.12 3.25 -6.06
C ALA A 71 -14.69 4.44 -6.84
N LYS A 72 -14.22 5.65 -6.54
CA LYS A 72 -14.63 6.88 -7.25
C LYS A 72 -14.35 6.78 -8.75
N ILE A 73 -13.16 6.31 -9.12
CA ILE A 73 -12.72 6.21 -10.52
C ILE A 73 -13.45 5.05 -11.23
N ALA A 74 -13.65 3.93 -10.54
CA ALA A 74 -14.28 2.74 -11.10
C ALA A 74 -15.82 2.74 -11.06
N GLY A 75 -16.46 3.78 -10.48
CA GLY A 75 -17.91 3.83 -10.31
C GLY A 75 -18.48 2.75 -9.38
N GLN A 76 -17.68 2.25 -8.43
CA GLN A 76 -18.08 1.20 -7.50
C GLN A 76 -18.48 1.76 -6.13
N ASN A 77 -19.11 0.92 -5.30
CA ASN A 77 -19.44 1.28 -3.92
C ASN A 77 -18.17 1.54 -3.10
N TYR A 78 -18.07 2.74 -2.52
CA TYR A 78 -16.95 3.22 -1.72
C TYR A 78 -16.63 2.32 -0.54
N ALA A 79 -17.63 1.95 0.27
CA ALA A 79 -17.43 1.16 1.48
C ALA A 79 -16.92 -0.25 1.15
N PHE A 80 -17.48 -0.86 0.11
CA PHE A 80 -17.07 -2.19 -0.33
C PHE A 80 -15.65 -2.18 -0.91
N SER A 81 -15.31 -1.20 -1.74
CA SER A 81 -13.96 -1.08 -2.30
C SER A 81 -12.91 -0.81 -1.21
N ALA A 82 -13.22 0.06 -0.24
CA ALA A 82 -12.35 0.32 0.90
C ALA A 82 -12.15 -0.94 1.75
N ALA A 83 -13.22 -1.67 2.08
CA ALA A 83 -13.15 -2.91 2.85
C ALA A 83 -12.32 -3.99 2.13
N MET A 84 -12.52 -4.17 0.82
CA MET A 84 -11.74 -5.12 0.02
C MET A 84 -10.26 -4.73 -0.07
N THR A 85 -9.96 -3.44 -0.17
CA THR A 85 -8.58 -2.95 -0.22
C THR A 85 -7.89 -3.13 1.14
N LEU A 86 -8.59 -2.84 2.24
CA LEU A 86 -8.13 -3.11 3.61
C LEU A 86 -7.89 -4.59 3.85
N PHE A 87 -8.82 -5.46 3.46
CA PHE A 87 -8.71 -6.90 3.62
C PHE A 87 -7.50 -7.48 2.87
N ASN A 88 -7.30 -7.05 1.62
CA ASN A 88 -6.12 -7.42 0.85
C ASN A 88 -4.82 -6.95 1.52
N GLY A 89 -4.80 -5.73 2.04
CA GLY A 89 -3.66 -5.22 2.81
C GLY A 89 -3.40 -6.00 4.09
N ALA A 90 -4.46 -6.40 4.81
CA ALA A 90 -4.34 -7.20 6.03
C ALA A 90 -3.75 -8.58 5.74
N ILE A 91 -4.17 -9.25 4.66
CA ILE A 91 -3.57 -10.52 4.22
C ILE A 91 -2.09 -10.34 3.89
N ALA A 92 -1.75 -9.30 3.12
CA ALA A 92 -0.36 -9.02 2.76
C ALA A 92 0.51 -8.73 4.00
N ALA A 93 0.00 -7.93 4.95
CA ALA A 93 0.69 -7.62 6.19
C ALA A 93 0.87 -8.86 7.07
N ALA A 94 -0.16 -9.71 7.19
CA ALA A 94 -0.07 -10.97 7.93
C ALA A 94 0.96 -11.90 7.30
N ALA A 95 0.97 -12.04 5.96
CA ALA A 95 1.96 -12.83 5.24
C ALA A 95 3.38 -12.30 5.48
N ALA A 96 3.60 -10.99 5.36
CA ALA A 96 4.89 -10.37 5.62
C ALA A 96 5.37 -10.58 7.07
N TYR A 97 4.47 -10.47 8.05
CA TYR A 97 4.78 -10.72 9.45
C TYR A 97 5.15 -12.19 9.70
N VAL A 98 4.38 -13.14 9.18
CA VAL A 98 4.66 -14.58 9.33
C VAL A 98 5.98 -14.95 8.68
N LEU A 99 6.27 -14.41 7.49
CA LEU A 99 7.55 -14.62 6.83
C LEU A 99 8.70 -14.05 7.65
N GLY A 100 8.58 -12.81 8.14
CA GLY A 100 9.59 -12.18 9.00
C GLY A 100 9.82 -12.94 10.31
N TRP A 101 8.74 -13.38 10.96
CA TRP A 101 8.80 -14.20 12.17
C TRP A 101 9.46 -15.56 11.91
N THR A 102 9.09 -16.22 10.82
CA THR A 102 9.71 -17.50 10.42
C THR A 102 11.20 -17.30 10.22
N LEU A 103 11.59 -16.33 9.38
CA LEU A 103 12.99 -15.96 9.13
C LEU A 103 13.78 -15.67 10.41
N ARG A 104 13.20 -14.94 11.37
CA ARG A 104 13.81 -14.69 12.69
C ARG A 104 14.16 -15.99 13.41
N ASN A 105 13.23 -16.94 13.48
CA ASN A 105 13.41 -18.21 14.19
C ASN A 105 14.43 -19.13 13.49
N ILE A 106 14.35 -19.29 12.15
CA ILE A 106 15.30 -20.16 11.41
C ILE A 106 16.70 -19.57 11.31
N ALA A 107 16.85 -18.25 11.24
CA ALA A 107 18.16 -17.60 11.19
C ALA A 107 18.89 -17.62 12.55
N GLY A 108 18.27 -18.13 13.62
CA GLY A 108 18.87 -18.17 14.95
C GLY A 108 19.08 -16.78 15.55
N LEU A 109 18.25 -15.80 15.17
CA LEU A 109 18.26 -14.44 15.73
C LEU A 109 17.50 -14.36 17.08
N ASP A 110 17.36 -15.50 17.75
CA ASP A 110 16.86 -15.66 19.11
C ASP A 110 18.00 -15.31 20.09
N THR A 111 18.38 -14.03 20.11
CA THR A 111 19.11 -13.41 21.21
C THR A 111 18.22 -12.39 21.89
#